data_AF-A0A2Z2KLL4-F1
#
_entry.id   AF-A0A2Z2KLL4-F1
#
_cell.length_a   1.000
_cell.length_b   1.000
_cell.length_c   1.000
_cell.angle_alpha   90.00
_cell.angle_beta   90.00
_cell.angle_gamma   90.00
#
_symmetry.space_group_name_H-M   'P 1'
#
loop_
_entity.id
_entity.type
_entity.pdbx_description
1 polymer ?
#
loop_
_entity_poly.entity_id
_entity_poly.type
_entity_poly.pdbx_seq_one_letter_code
_entity_poly.pdbx_strand_id
1 'polypeptide(L)'
;MFDGRTYPVFKVKPFRGSRVRKLLKWIKRSKSQVFKSKREIRYFLEDDMLLKAHNHGKFVALQTLKRYIKESFDVDSLVKRDFNKKAFAGVRMAILLEYLDHQMTITNDAIESLDELVVDEEFESYLRRYLIAQYIIYRDFHSAIYTGEIESDVDEDSDEDL
;
A
#
# COMPACT_ATOMS: atom_id res chain seq x y z
N MET A 1 20.25 -0.41 -0.25
CA MET A 1 19.71 -1.53 -1.05
C MET A 1 19.00 -2.45 -0.09
N PHE A 2 17.73 -2.80 -0.34
CA PHE A 2 17.01 -3.76 0.49
C PHE A 2 17.57 -5.17 0.27
N ASP A 3 17.80 -5.91 1.35
CA ASP A 3 18.44 -7.24 1.29
C ASP A 3 17.75 -8.28 2.18
N GLY A 4 16.65 -7.90 2.83
CA GLY A 4 15.83 -8.76 3.64
C GLY A 4 16.49 -9.20 4.94
N ARG A 5 17.54 -8.52 5.43
CA ARG A 5 18.18 -8.83 6.72
C ARG A 5 17.39 -8.35 7.92
N THR A 6 16.58 -7.30 7.79
CA THR A 6 15.80 -6.72 8.91
C THR A 6 14.69 -7.67 9.38
N TYR A 7 14.16 -8.49 8.47
CA TYR A 7 13.06 -9.43 8.74
C TYR A 7 13.46 -10.91 8.52
N PRO A 8 14.37 -11.46 9.35
CA PRO A 8 14.91 -12.81 9.15
C PRO A 8 13.82 -13.90 9.22
N VAL A 9 12.77 -13.68 10.01
CA VAL A 9 11.62 -14.59 10.16
C VAL A 9 10.96 -14.89 8.81
N PHE A 10 10.92 -13.91 7.91
CA PHE A 10 10.29 -14.04 6.60
C PHE A 10 11.19 -14.73 5.56
N LYS A 11 12.51 -14.82 5.80
CA LYS A 11 13.45 -15.47 4.86
C LYS A 11 13.32 -17.00 4.85
N VAL A 12 12.89 -17.58 5.96
CA VAL A 12 12.95 -19.04 6.19
C VAL A 12 11.88 -19.80 5.39
N LYS A 13 10.69 -19.20 5.21
CA LYS A 13 9.55 -19.89 4.57
C LYS A 13 9.26 -19.30 3.19
N PRO A 14 9.07 -20.14 2.15
CA PRO A 14 8.65 -19.65 0.85
C PRO A 14 7.25 -19.05 0.92
N PHE A 15 7.02 -18.01 0.12
CA PHE A 15 5.74 -17.33 0.04
C PHE A 15 5.01 -17.77 -1.24
N ARG A 16 3.80 -18.33 -1.10
CA ARG A 16 3.02 -18.77 -2.26
C ARG A 16 2.41 -17.57 -2.99
N GLY A 17 2.36 -17.63 -4.31
CA GLY A 17 1.74 -16.58 -5.13
C GLY A 17 0.27 -16.34 -4.80
N SER A 18 -0.45 -17.34 -4.28
CA SER A 18 -1.82 -17.15 -3.76
C SER A 18 -1.91 -16.08 -2.66
N ARG A 19 -0.90 -15.96 -1.80
CA ARG A 19 -0.85 -14.91 -0.77
C ARG A 19 -0.52 -13.54 -1.36
N VAL A 20 0.37 -13.49 -2.36
CA VAL A 20 0.66 -12.24 -3.10
C VAL A 20 -0.59 -11.76 -3.84
N ARG A 21 -1.37 -12.67 -4.44
CA ARG A 21 -2.68 -12.36 -5.03
C ARG A 21 -3.63 -11.75 -4.00
N LYS A 22 -3.69 -12.28 -2.78
CA LYS A 22 -4.52 -11.70 -1.69
C LYS A 22 -4.11 -10.26 -1.38
N LEU A 23 -2.80 -9.97 -1.30
CA LEU A 23 -2.31 -8.60 -1.13
C LEU A 23 -2.75 -7.68 -2.29
N LEU A 24 -2.60 -8.12 -3.54
CA LEU A 24 -3.02 -7.33 -4.71
C LEU A 24 -4.54 -7.10 -4.74
N LYS A 25 -5.34 -8.11 -4.37
CA LYS A 25 -6.81 -7.96 -4.23
C LYS A 25 -7.15 -6.93 -3.15
N TRP A 26 -6.45 -6.96 -2.01
CA TRP A 26 -6.67 -6.01 -0.93
C TRP A 26 -6.35 -4.57 -1.36
N ILE A 27 -5.27 -4.36 -2.13
CA ILE A 27 -4.95 -3.06 -2.74
C ILE A 27 -6.08 -2.60 -3.68
N LYS A 28 -6.60 -3.49 -4.54
CA LYS A 28 -7.71 -3.18 -5.46
C LYS A 28 -8.97 -2.75 -4.69
N ARG A 29 -9.34 -3.45 -3.61
CA ARG A 29 -10.49 -3.12 -2.76
C ARG A 29 -10.31 -1.80 -2.04
N SER A 30 -9.15 -1.59 -1.41
CA SER A 30 -8.81 -0.34 -0.71
C SER A 30 -8.90 0.86 -1.68
N LYS A 31 -8.41 0.70 -2.91
CA LYS A 31 -8.54 1.69 -3.97
C LYS A 31 -10.00 2.01 -4.31
N SER A 32 -10.84 0.98 -4.46
CA SER A 32 -12.28 1.17 -4.73
C SER A 32 -13.00 1.91 -3.60
N GLN A 33 -12.66 1.65 -2.33
CA GLN A 33 -13.24 2.35 -1.18
C GLN A 33 -12.87 3.84 -1.17
N VAL A 34 -11.63 4.19 -1.55
CA VAL A 34 -11.22 5.59 -1.74
C VAL A 34 -12.13 6.30 -2.76
N PHE A 35 -12.49 5.65 -3.87
CA PHE A 35 -13.38 6.25 -4.86
C PHE A 35 -14.86 6.28 -4.46
N LYS A 36 -15.34 5.27 -3.71
CA LYS A 36 -16.72 5.26 -3.16
C LYS A 36 -16.94 6.38 -2.15
N SER A 37 -15.99 6.57 -1.23
CA SER A 37 -16.05 7.66 -0.25
C SER A 37 -16.12 9.04 -0.91
N LYS A 38 -15.43 9.26 -2.05
CA LYS A 38 -15.57 10.50 -2.84
C LYS A 38 -16.96 10.75 -3.42
N ARG A 39 -17.79 9.72 -3.63
CA ARG A 39 -19.19 9.87 -4.09
C ARG A 39 -20.13 10.18 -2.93
N GLU A 40 -19.97 9.48 -1.81
CA GLU A 40 -20.81 9.66 -0.61
C GLU A 40 -20.51 10.99 0.09
N ILE A 41 -19.24 11.39 0.18
CA ILE A 41 -18.85 12.63 0.86
C ILE A 41 -19.20 13.88 0.03
N ARG A 42 -19.29 13.75 -1.30
CA ARG A 42 -19.80 14.81 -2.19
C ARG A 42 -21.25 15.23 -1.85
N TYR A 43 -21.96 14.39 -1.09
CA TYR A 43 -23.34 14.60 -0.66
C TYR A 43 -23.43 15.34 0.69
N PHE A 44 -22.34 15.50 1.45
CA PHE A 44 -22.43 15.88 2.87
C PHE A 44 -21.58 17.07 3.38
N LEU A 45 -20.45 17.52 2.79
CA LEU A 45 -19.62 18.56 3.46
C LEU A 45 -18.85 19.54 2.55
N GLU A 46 -18.68 20.76 3.07
CA GLU A 46 -18.13 22.00 2.48
C GLU A 46 -16.59 22.14 2.48
N ASP A 47 -15.81 21.12 2.88
CA ASP A 47 -14.33 21.16 2.85
C ASP A 47 -13.72 20.09 1.92
N ASP A 48 -14.00 20.27 0.63
CA ASP A 48 -13.68 19.32 -0.45
C ASP A 48 -12.16 19.17 -0.68
N MET A 49 -11.37 20.21 -0.38
CA MET A 49 -9.94 20.25 -0.71
C MET A 49 -9.10 19.32 0.19
N LEU A 50 -9.28 19.40 1.51
CA LEU A 50 -8.51 18.58 2.47
C LEU A 50 -8.86 17.10 2.37
N LEU A 51 -10.13 16.78 2.09
CA LEU A 51 -10.56 15.43 1.80
C LEU A 51 -9.99 14.89 0.49
N LYS A 52 -9.96 15.73 -0.56
CA LYS A 52 -9.31 15.38 -1.84
C LYS A 52 -7.83 15.05 -1.61
N ALA A 53 -7.12 15.84 -0.79
CA ALA A 53 -5.73 15.62 -0.41
C ALA A 53 -5.52 14.23 0.21
N HIS A 54 -6.30 13.92 1.25
CA HIS A 54 -6.25 12.63 1.96
C HIS A 54 -6.51 11.45 1.01
N ASN A 55 -7.57 11.53 0.21
CA ASN A 55 -7.91 10.47 -0.73
C ASN A 55 -6.88 10.33 -1.87
N HIS A 56 -6.27 11.43 -2.31
CA HIS A 56 -5.20 11.40 -3.29
C HIS A 56 -3.95 10.73 -2.72
N GLY A 57 -3.57 11.05 -1.47
CA GLY A 57 -2.46 10.40 -0.77
C GLY A 57 -2.65 8.89 -0.66
N LYS A 58 -3.84 8.44 -0.23
CA LYS A 58 -4.18 7.00 -0.22
C LYS A 58 -3.99 6.36 -1.59
N PHE A 59 -4.50 6.98 -2.65
CA PHE A 59 -4.40 6.44 -4.00
C PHE A 59 -2.94 6.30 -4.46
N VAL A 60 -2.11 7.31 -4.21
CA VAL A 60 -0.69 7.30 -4.57
C VAL A 60 0.03 6.16 -3.85
N ALA A 61 -0.12 6.03 -2.53
CA ALA A 61 0.50 4.94 -1.77
C ALA A 61 0.08 3.55 -2.30
N LEU A 62 -1.22 3.36 -2.58
CA LEU A 62 -1.74 2.11 -3.13
C LEU A 62 -1.20 1.79 -4.53
N GLN A 63 -1.01 2.79 -5.41
CA GLN A 63 -0.40 2.58 -6.74
C GLN A 63 1.09 2.24 -6.62
N THR A 64 1.81 2.97 -5.78
CA THR A 64 3.22 2.73 -5.50
C THR A 64 3.45 1.31 -4.98
N LEU A 65 2.64 0.88 -4.02
CA LEU A 65 2.70 -0.48 -3.47
C LEU A 65 2.34 -1.55 -4.51
N LYS A 66 1.28 -1.32 -5.31
CA LYS A 66 0.88 -2.24 -6.39
C LYS A 66 2.03 -2.47 -7.36
N ARG A 67 2.66 -1.38 -7.82
CA ARG A 67 3.79 -1.44 -8.76
C ARG A 67 4.95 -2.23 -8.17
N TYR A 68 5.36 -1.89 -6.95
CA TYR A 68 6.50 -2.54 -6.30
C TYR A 68 6.28 -4.05 -6.09
N ILE A 69 5.06 -4.46 -5.69
CA ILE A 69 4.72 -5.88 -5.56
C ILE A 69 4.74 -6.58 -6.92
N LYS A 70 4.17 -5.96 -7.97
CA LYS A 70 4.17 -6.55 -9.31
C LYS A 70 5.58 -6.80 -9.83
N GLU A 71 6.48 -5.83 -9.66
CA GLU A 71 7.89 -5.93 -10.04
C GLU A 71 8.62 -6.97 -9.17
N SER A 72 8.49 -6.87 -7.84
CA SER A 72 9.21 -7.74 -6.90
C SER A 72 8.80 -9.21 -7.00
N PHE A 73 7.57 -9.50 -7.43
CA PHE A 73 7.05 -10.85 -7.57
C PHE A 73 6.85 -11.28 -9.02
N ASP A 74 7.30 -10.45 -9.98
CA ASP A 74 7.27 -10.76 -11.41
C ASP A 74 5.87 -11.24 -11.83
N VAL A 75 4.85 -10.49 -11.40
CA VAL A 75 3.44 -10.90 -11.48
C VAL A 75 2.97 -10.92 -12.93
N ASP A 76 3.36 -9.92 -13.71
CA ASP A 76 2.86 -9.69 -15.07
C ASP A 76 3.48 -10.62 -16.12
N SER A 77 4.57 -11.33 -15.80
CA SER A 77 5.21 -12.30 -16.70
C SER A 77 4.62 -13.71 -16.61
N LEU A 78 3.72 -13.95 -15.65
CA LEU A 78 3.22 -15.27 -15.33
C LEU A 78 1.73 -15.41 -15.64
N VAL A 79 1.36 -16.56 -16.22
CA VAL A 79 -0.05 -16.92 -16.35
C VAL A 79 -0.65 -17.11 -14.95
N LYS A 80 -1.86 -16.59 -14.73
CA LYS A 80 -2.57 -16.59 -13.44
C LYS A 80 -2.51 -17.94 -12.69
N ARG A 81 -2.75 -19.04 -13.40
CA ARG A 81 -2.75 -20.39 -12.83
C ARG A 81 -1.37 -20.78 -12.28
N ASP A 82 -0.32 -20.38 -12.97
CA ASP A 82 1.06 -20.68 -12.62
C ASP A 82 1.55 -19.76 -11.51
N PHE A 83 1.17 -18.48 -11.55
CA PHE A 83 1.43 -17.52 -10.49
C PHE A 83 0.94 -18.02 -9.12
N ASN A 84 -0.32 -18.48 -9.05
CA ASN A 84 -0.92 -18.94 -7.80
C ASN A 84 -0.17 -20.11 -7.15
N LYS A 85 0.43 -20.98 -7.97
CA LYS A 85 1.18 -22.16 -7.51
C LYS A 85 2.66 -21.87 -7.28
N LYS A 86 3.20 -20.76 -7.82
CA LYS A 86 4.60 -20.39 -7.69
C LYS A 86 4.97 -20.14 -6.23
N ALA A 87 6.08 -20.73 -5.81
CA ALA A 87 6.72 -20.44 -4.54
C ALA A 87 7.80 -19.37 -4.77
N PHE A 88 7.66 -18.24 -4.09
CA PHE A 88 8.65 -17.18 -4.08
C PHE A 88 9.57 -17.34 -2.88
N ALA A 89 10.84 -16.99 -3.04
CA ALA A 89 11.79 -16.97 -1.93
C ALA A 89 11.29 -16.00 -0.84
N GLY A 90 11.32 -16.44 0.42
CA GLY A 90 10.83 -15.66 1.56
C GLY A 90 11.52 -14.30 1.71
N VAL A 91 12.78 -14.20 1.24
CA VAL A 91 13.55 -12.94 1.17
C VAL A 91 12.82 -11.82 0.42
N ARG A 92 11.98 -12.15 -0.59
CA ARG A 92 11.19 -11.14 -1.32
C ARG A 92 10.14 -10.47 -0.43
N MET A 93 9.60 -11.21 0.55
CA MET A 93 8.67 -10.63 1.53
C MET A 93 9.41 -9.77 2.57
N ALA A 94 10.58 -10.22 3.02
CA ALA A 94 11.43 -9.42 3.89
C ALA A 94 11.82 -8.08 3.23
N ILE A 95 12.17 -8.11 1.93
CA ILE A 95 12.44 -6.92 1.13
C ILE A 95 11.21 -6.02 0.99
N LEU A 96 10.01 -6.59 0.84
CA LEU A 96 8.76 -5.79 0.81
C LEU A 96 8.51 -5.06 2.13
N LEU A 97 8.78 -5.70 3.28
CA LEU A 97 8.67 -5.05 4.58
C LEU A 97 9.71 -3.94 4.76
N GLU A 98 10.96 -4.18 4.38
CA GLU A 98 12.01 -3.14 4.41
C GLU A 98 11.68 -1.96 3.49
N TYR A 99 11.07 -2.25 2.33
CA TYR A 99 10.57 -1.21 1.44
C TYR A 99 9.48 -0.36 2.10
N LEU A 100 8.52 -0.99 2.77
CA LEU A 100 7.46 -0.29 3.50
C LEU A 100 8.02 0.55 4.64
N ASP A 101 8.99 0.03 5.41
CA ASP A 101 9.70 0.82 6.44
C ASP A 101 10.32 2.07 5.84
N HIS A 102 11.04 1.92 4.72
CA HIS A 102 11.67 3.04 4.05
C HIS A 102 10.66 4.07 3.53
N GLN A 103 9.53 3.62 2.97
CA GLN A 103 8.45 4.53 2.56
C GLN A 103 7.86 5.28 3.78
N MET A 104 7.69 4.60 4.92
CA MET A 104 7.23 5.23 6.16
C MET A 104 8.23 6.28 6.65
N THR A 105 9.53 5.97 6.67
CA THR A 105 10.59 6.93 7.05
C THR A 105 10.56 8.16 6.14
N ILE A 106 10.63 7.99 4.82
CA ILE A 106 10.60 9.13 3.87
C ILE A 106 9.34 9.97 4.08
N THR A 107 8.19 9.32 4.25
CA THR A 107 6.92 10.04 4.41
C THR A 107 6.87 10.80 5.73
N ASN A 108 7.39 10.23 6.82
CA ASN A 108 7.45 10.88 8.12
C ASN A 108 8.42 12.07 8.11
N ASP A 109 9.63 11.88 7.57
CA ASP A 109 10.62 12.96 7.42
C ASP A 109 10.04 14.11 6.60
N ALA A 110 9.28 13.81 5.55
CA ALA A 110 8.59 14.81 4.75
C ALA A 110 7.48 15.54 5.52
N ILE A 111 6.77 14.87 6.45
CA ILE A 111 5.76 15.51 7.32
C ILE A 111 6.43 16.47 8.29
N GLU A 112 7.53 16.06 8.92
CA GLU A 112 8.30 16.88 9.86
C GLU A 112 8.90 18.10 9.14
N SER A 113 9.37 17.92 7.91
CA SER A 113 9.90 19.02 7.08
C SER A 113 8.84 20.04 6.64
N LEU A 114 7.54 19.74 6.76
CA LEU A 114 6.50 20.72 6.43
C LEU A 114 6.52 21.92 7.37
N ASP A 115 6.91 21.73 8.64
CA ASP A 115 6.98 22.80 9.63
C ASP A 115 8.06 23.85 9.27
N GLU A 116 9.01 23.49 8.40
CA GLU A 116 10.10 24.36 7.96
C GLU A 116 9.78 25.08 6.63
N LEU A 117 8.68 24.72 5.97
CA LEU A 117 8.31 25.29 4.68
C LEU A 117 7.54 26.61 4.85
N VAL A 118 8.07 27.68 4.25
CA VAL A 118 7.36 28.96 4.17
C VAL A 118 6.35 28.89 3.03
N VAL A 119 5.18 28.32 3.31
CA VAL A 119 4.05 28.21 2.39
C VAL A 119 2.76 28.70 3.04
N ASP A 120 1.71 28.86 2.24
CA ASP A 120 0.37 29.17 2.72
C ASP A 120 -0.18 28.04 3.62
N GLU A 121 -0.88 28.40 4.71
CA GLU A 121 -1.41 27.46 5.70
C GLU A 121 -2.36 26.42 5.09
N GLU A 122 -3.18 26.80 4.10
CA GLU A 122 -4.09 25.86 3.45
C GLU A 122 -3.33 24.84 2.60
N PHE A 123 -2.26 25.29 1.93
CA PHE A 123 -1.39 24.41 1.15
C PHE A 123 -0.57 23.47 2.04
N GLU A 124 -0.06 23.96 3.17
CA GLU A 124 0.61 23.12 4.16
C GLU A 124 -0.34 22.04 4.71
N SER A 125 -1.55 22.43 5.10
CA SER A 125 -2.60 21.52 5.59
C SER A 125 -2.97 20.46 4.55
N TYR A 126 -3.05 20.86 3.27
CA TYR A 126 -3.24 19.94 2.16
C TYR A 126 -2.12 18.91 2.07
N LEU A 127 -0.86 19.36 2.03
CA LEU A 127 0.31 18.47 1.92
C LEU A 127 0.41 17.54 3.13
N ARG A 128 0.18 18.05 4.34
CA ARG A 128 0.21 17.26 5.58
C ARG A 128 -0.80 16.12 5.53
N ARG A 129 -2.06 16.41 5.16
CA ARG A 129 -3.09 15.36 5.03
C ARG A 129 -2.77 14.36 3.92
N TYR A 130 -2.22 14.83 2.81
CA TYR A 130 -1.76 13.97 1.72
C TYR A 130 -0.66 13.00 2.17
N LEU A 131 0.35 13.48 2.90
CA LEU A 131 1.45 12.64 3.41
C LEU A 131 1.00 11.70 4.53
N ILE A 132 0.22 12.18 5.50
CA ILE A 132 -0.36 11.34 6.57
C ILE A 132 -1.16 10.18 5.97
N ALA A 133 -1.95 10.46 4.93
CA ALA A 133 -2.72 9.43 4.24
C ALA A 133 -1.83 8.33 3.62
N GLN A 134 -0.69 8.70 3.05
CA GLN A 134 0.28 7.73 2.53
C GLN A 134 0.88 6.89 3.64
N TYR A 135 1.33 7.53 4.73
CA TYR A 135 1.94 6.88 5.88
C TYR A 135 1.00 5.81 6.46
N ILE A 136 -0.27 6.16 6.67
CA ILE A 136 -1.29 5.22 7.19
C ILE A 136 -1.40 3.98 6.28
N ILE A 137 -1.45 4.15 4.97
CA ILE A 137 -1.53 3.02 4.03
C ILE A 137 -0.27 2.13 4.14
N TYR A 138 0.92 2.72 4.15
CA TYR A 138 2.16 1.94 4.25
C TYR A 138 2.23 1.16 5.57
N ARG A 139 1.88 1.80 6.69
CA ARG A 139 1.83 1.19 8.03
C ARG A 139 0.81 0.06 8.10
N ASP A 140 -0.40 0.26 7.58
CA ASP A 140 -1.46 -0.75 7.66
C ASP A 140 -1.09 -2.00 6.84
N PHE A 141 -0.52 -1.82 5.64
CA PHE A 141 -0.01 -2.94 4.84
C PHE A 141 1.18 -3.62 5.48
N HIS A 142 2.10 -2.85 6.08
CA HIS A 142 3.24 -3.41 6.81
C HIS A 142 2.75 -4.30 7.96
N SER A 143 1.89 -3.77 8.82
CA SER A 143 1.33 -4.49 9.97
C SER A 143 0.64 -5.78 9.55
N ALA A 144 -0.23 -5.72 8.53
CA ALA A 144 -0.94 -6.91 8.05
C ALA A 144 -0.01 -7.96 7.43
N ILE A 145 1.04 -7.55 6.71
CA ILE A 145 2.05 -8.49 6.20
C ILE A 145 2.84 -9.10 7.36
N TYR A 146 3.24 -8.29 8.33
CA TYR A 146 4.07 -8.70 9.47
C TYR A 146 3.32 -9.68 10.40
N THR A 147 2.07 -9.38 10.72
CA THR A 147 1.19 -10.21 11.57
C THR A 147 0.61 -11.40 10.82
N GLY A 148 0.54 -11.34 9.48
CA GLY A 148 -0.13 -12.33 8.65
C GLY A 148 -1.64 -12.14 8.54
N GLU A 149 -2.19 -11.06 9.12
CA GLU A 149 -3.61 -10.68 9.09
C GLU A 149 -3.97 -9.96 7.78
N ILE A 150 -3.68 -10.58 6.65
CA ILE A 150 -4.18 -10.10 5.35
C ILE A 150 -5.67 -10.45 5.31
N GLU A 151 -6.55 -9.46 5.49
CA GLU A 151 -8.02 -9.59 5.62
C GLU A 151 -8.55 -10.82 4.86
N SER A 152 -9.01 -11.82 5.62
CA SER A 152 -9.44 -13.13 5.12
C SER A 152 -10.77 -13.12 4.39
N ASP A 153 -11.55 -12.04 4.52
CA ASP A 153 -12.91 -11.89 4.00
C ASP A 153 -12.96 -11.38 2.56
N VAL A 154 -12.00 -11.84 1.76
CA VAL A 154 -11.97 -11.60 0.32
C VAL A 154 -12.53 -12.83 -0.35
N ASP A 155 -13.85 -12.83 -0.53
CA ASP A 155 -14.60 -13.85 -1.26
C ASP A 155 -13.85 -14.33 -2.52
N GLU A 156 -13.89 -15.64 -2.75
CA GLU A 156 -13.19 -16.28 -3.86
C GLU A 156 -13.71 -15.86 -5.23
N ASP A 157 -14.91 -15.27 -5.31
CA ASP A 157 -15.59 -15.00 -6.58
C ASP A 157 -15.72 -13.51 -6.90
N SER A 158 -14.82 -13.05 -7.76
CA SER A 158 -15.14 -12.20 -8.91
C SER A 158 -13.84 -12.01 -9.67
N ASP A 159 -13.68 -12.88 -10.65
CA ASP A 159 -12.67 -12.78 -11.68
C ASP A 159 -13.12 -11.72 -12.67
N GLU A 160 -12.37 -10.62 -12.71
CA GLU A 160 -11.99 -9.92 -13.93
C GLU A 160 -10.84 -8.97 -13.54
N ASP A 161 -9.70 -9.19 -14.19
CA ASP A 161 -8.44 -8.43 -14.08
C ASP A 161 -7.58 -8.65 -12.83
N LEU A 162 -6.46 -9.36 -13.05
CA LEU A 162 -5.23 -9.26 -12.26
C LEU A 162 -4.63 -7.84 -12.34
#